data_AF-A0A8D9GQ58-F1
#
_entry.id   AF-A0A8D9GQ58-F1
#
_cell.length_a   1.000
_cell.length_b   1.000
_cell.length_c   1.000
_cell.angle_alpha   90.00
_cell.angle_beta   90.00
_cell.angle_gamma   90.00
#
_symmetry.space_group_name_H-M   'P 1'
#
loop_
_entity.id
_entity.type
_entity.pdbx_description
1 polymer ?
#
loop_
_entity_poly.entity_id
_entity_poly.type
_entity_poly.pdbx_seq_one_letter_code
_entity_poly.pdbx_strand_id
1 'polypeptide(L)'
;MVAQLEHQFRLRRLSLQGLWFYCHPMMGSMRALAAVIHQASAKNFAKAMAGDNSVRSLLEKMTECASNAYLSILERWVYEGIIDDPYGKFFIAENRSPKKVL
;
A
#
# COMPACT_ATOMS: atom_id res chain seq x y z
N MET A 1 -5.07 13.05 14.09
CA MET A 1 -4.12 13.56 15.10
C MET A 1 -3.78 15.04 14.90
N VAL A 2 -3.41 15.50 13.70
CA VAL A 2 -3.10 16.92 13.44
C VAL A 2 -4.26 17.85 13.82
N ALA A 3 -5.50 17.52 13.46
CA ALA A 3 -6.68 18.29 13.85
C ALA A 3 -6.88 18.41 15.38
N GLN A 4 -6.46 17.39 16.15
CA GLN A 4 -6.55 17.42 17.62
C GLN A 4 -5.47 18.34 18.21
N LEU A 5 -4.26 18.31 17.67
CA LEU A 5 -3.18 19.24 18.04
C LEU A 5 -3.56 20.68 17.75
N GLU A 6 -4.13 20.93 16.56
CA GLU A 6 -4.59 22.24 16.15
C GLU A 6 -5.70 22.77 17.08
N HIS A 7 -6.64 21.91 17.49
CA HIS A 7 -7.66 22.26 18.47
C HIS A 7 -7.06 22.66 19.83
N GLN A 8 -6.09 21.90 20.36
CA GLN A 8 -5.41 22.24 21.61
C GLN A 8 -4.57 23.51 21.51
N PHE A 9 -3.98 23.77 20.35
CA PHE A 9 -3.27 25.01 20.05
C PHE A 9 -4.20 26.22 20.08
N ARG A 10 -5.38 26.14 19.44
CA ARG A 10 -6.40 27.20 19.47
C ARG A 10 -6.87 27.52 20.88
N LEU A 11 -6.94 26.51 21.75
CA LEU A 11 -7.27 26.68 23.17
C LEU A 11 -6.10 27.20 24.03
N ARG A 12 -4.92 27.46 23.44
CA ARG A 12 -3.66 27.83 24.13
C ARG A 12 -3.23 26.82 25.20
N ARG A 13 -3.64 25.56 25.07
CA ARG A 13 -3.29 24.46 26.00
C ARG A 13 -2.15 23.57 25.49
N LEU A 14 -1.66 23.84 24.27
CA LEU A 14 -0.57 23.08 23.67
C LEU A 14 0.79 23.67 24.06
N SER A 15 1.57 22.93 24.84
CA SER A 15 2.99 23.22 25.09
C SER A 15 3.90 22.52 24.08
N LEU A 16 5.14 22.98 23.94
CA LEU A 16 6.14 22.32 23.08
C LEU A 16 6.44 20.88 23.54
N GLN A 17 6.48 20.65 24.84
CA GLN A 17 6.63 19.32 25.44
C GLN A 17 5.42 18.44 25.11
N GLY A 18 4.20 18.99 25.18
CA GLY A 18 2.99 18.29 24.77
C GLY A 18 2.99 17.93 23.29
N LEU A 19 3.42 18.85 22.42
CA LEU A 19 3.57 18.58 20.99
C LEU A 19 4.55 17.43 20.74
N TRP A 20 5.72 17.45 21.37
CA TRP A 20 6.70 16.35 21.25
C TRP A 20 6.10 15.01 21.69
N PHE A 21 5.43 14.99 22.85
CA PHE A 21 4.77 13.80 23.38
C PHE A 21 3.71 13.24 22.41
N TYR A 22 2.84 14.09 21.87
CA TYR A 22 1.80 13.66 20.93
C TYR A 22 2.37 13.18 19.59
N CYS A 23 3.45 13.77 19.11
CA CYS A 23 4.11 13.35 17.87
C CYS A 23 4.87 12.03 18.03
N HIS A 24 5.29 11.68 19.24
CA HIS A 24 6.16 10.54 19.50
C HIS A 24 5.62 9.19 18.98
N PRO A 25 4.35 8.80 19.23
CA PRO A 25 3.79 7.54 18.72
C PRO A 25 3.74 7.48 17.17
N MET A 26 3.52 8.61 16.49
CA MET A 26 3.49 8.64 15.02
C MET A 26 4.86 8.49 14.39
N MET A 27 5.94 8.88 15.08
CA MET A 27 7.28 8.81 14.51
C MET A 27 7.67 7.37 14.13
N GLY A 28 7.25 6.38 14.91
CA GLY A 28 7.49 4.97 14.60
C GLY A 28 6.83 4.56 13.28
N SER A 29 5.51 4.81 13.16
CA SER A 29 4.75 4.48 11.95
C SER A 29 5.24 5.24 10.72
N MET A 30 5.58 6.52 10.84
CA MET A 30 6.12 7.29 9.70
C MET A 30 7.51 6.81 9.28
N ARG A 31 8.37 6.42 10.22
CA ARG A 31 9.66 5.81 9.90
C ARG A 31 9.50 4.46 9.23
N ALA A 32 8.57 3.63 9.69
CA ALA A 32 8.25 2.35 9.06
C ALA A 32 7.77 2.56 7.62
N LEU A 33 6.84 3.50 7.38
CA LEU A 33 6.40 3.89 6.04
C LEU A 33 7.55 4.37 5.14
N ALA A 34 8.41 5.25 5.66
CA ALA A 34 9.57 5.75 4.91
C ALA A 34 10.53 4.61 4.52
N ALA A 35 10.78 3.66 5.44
CA ALA A 35 11.60 2.50 5.19
C ALA A 35 10.97 1.57 4.12
N VAL A 36 9.65 1.38 4.14
CA VAL A 36 8.92 0.61 3.12
C VAL A 36 9.07 1.25 1.75
N ILE A 37 8.81 2.56 1.63
CA ILE A 37 8.89 3.28 0.35
C ILE A 37 10.30 3.22 -0.21
N HIS A 38 11.31 3.46 0.62
CA HIS A 38 12.71 3.40 0.19
C HIS A 38 13.09 2.01 -0.34
N GLN A 39 12.64 0.95 0.34
CA GLN A 39 12.93 -0.43 -0.07
C GLN A 39 12.13 -0.88 -1.30
N ALA A 40 10.89 -0.43 -1.42
CA ALA A 40 10.05 -0.65 -2.60
C ALA A 40 10.65 0.03 -3.84
N SER A 41 11.14 1.27 -3.71
CA SER A 41 11.84 1.98 -4.78
C SER A 41 13.10 1.24 -5.23
N ALA A 42 13.79 0.57 -4.31
CA ALA A 42 14.97 -0.25 -4.59
C ALA A 42 14.63 -1.68 -5.07
N LYS A 43 13.34 -2.01 -5.26
CA LYS A 43 12.82 -3.36 -5.60
C LYS A 43 13.26 -4.47 -4.63
N ASN A 44 13.62 -4.12 -3.39
CA ASN A 44 14.19 -5.03 -2.39
C ASN A 44 13.16 -5.43 -1.31
N PHE A 45 11.98 -5.89 -1.73
CA PHE A 45 10.86 -6.21 -0.83
C PHE A 45 11.19 -7.32 0.18
N ALA A 46 11.96 -8.34 -0.23
CA ALA A 46 12.35 -9.45 0.64
C ALA A 46 13.22 -8.99 1.82
N LYS A 47 14.08 -7.98 1.61
CA LYS A 47 14.95 -7.42 2.64
C LYS A 47 14.15 -6.61 3.67
N ALA A 48 13.05 -6.00 3.23
CA ALA A 48 12.16 -5.24 4.09
C ALA A 48 11.36 -6.13 5.05
N MET A 49 11.04 -7.35 4.61
CA MET A 49 10.28 -8.33 5.39
C MET A 49 11.12 -9.05 6.46
N ALA A 50 12.45 -9.06 6.35
CA ALA A 50 13.33 -9.83 7.24
C ALA A 50 13.68 -9.11 8.57
N GLY A 51 13.48 -7.79 8.65
CA GLY A 51 13.91 -6.98 9.79
C GLY A 51 12.80 -6.66 10.79
N ASP A 52 12.17 -5.50 10.60
CA ASP A 52 11.25 -4.88 11.56
C ASP A 52 9.81 -5.42 11.40
N ASN A 53 9.22 -5.92 12.48
CA ASN A 53 7.85 -6.46 12.50
C ASN A 53 6.79 -5.42 12.11
N SER A 54 7.00 -4.15 12.45
CA SER A 54 6.07 -3.07 12.10
C SER A 54 6.11 -2.77 10.60
N VAL A 55 7.31 -2.78 10.01
CA VAL A 55 7.54 -2.64 8.57
C VAL A 55 6.96 -3.83 7.82
N ARG A 56 7.14 -5.05 8.34
CA ARG A 56 6.57 -6.27 7.78
C ARG A 56 5.04 -6.22 7.75
N SER A 57 4.41 -5.96 8.89
CA SER A 57 2.94 -5.90 8.99
C SER A 57 2.35 -4.82 8.06
N LEU A 58 3.03 -3.67 7.97
CA LEU A 58 2.64 -2.61 7.04
C LEU A 58 2.77 -3.06 5.57
N LEU A 59 3.86 -3.72 5.20
CA LEU A 59 4.06 -4.27 3.85
C LEU A 59 3.02 -5.33 3.50
N GLU A 60 2.69 -6.22 4.44
CA GLU A 60 1.65 -7.23 4.27
C GLU A 60 0.31 -6.56 3.97
N LYS A 61 -0.09 -5.57 4.77
CA LYS A 61 -1.35 -4.84 4.55
C LYS A 61 -1.36 -4.08 3.22
N MET A 62 -0.26 -3.43 2.86
CA MET A 62 -0.14 -2.72 1.59
C MET A 62 -0.20 -3.69 0.40
N THR A 63 0.45 -4.85 0.51
CA THR A 63 0.48 -5.88 -0.55
C THR A 63 -0.90 -6.51 -0.71
N GLU A 64 -1.56 -6.86 0.39
CA GLU A 64 -2.95 -7.34 0.39
C GLU A 64 -3.85 -6.34 -0.35
N CYS A 65 -3.86 -5.07 0.07
CA CYS A 65 -4.68 -4.03 -0.57
C CYS A 65 -4.33 -3.80 -2.05
N ALA A 66 -3.03 -3.80 -2.40
CA ALA A 66 -2.60 -3.60 -3.79
C ALA A 66 -2.92 -4.80 -4.69
N SER A 67 -2.89 -6.02 -4.13
CA SER A 67 -3.18 -7.26 -4.87
C SER A 67 -4.66 -7.46 -5.16
N ASN A 68 -5.56 -6.84 -4.39
CA ASN A 68 -7.02 -6.99 -4.55
C ASN A 68 -7.51 -6.78 -5.98
N ALA A 69 -7.05 -5.72 -6.65
CA ALA A 69 -7.46 -5.45 -8.04
C ALA A 69 -7.00 -6.55 -8.99
N TYR A 70 -5.78 -7.06 -8.81
CA TYR A 70 -5.24 -8.15 -9.63
C TYR A 70 -5.94 -9.48 -9.35
N LEU A 71 -6.20 -9.79 -8.07
CA LEU A 71 -6.89 -11.00 -7.65
C LEU A 71 -8.36 -11.01 -8.11
N SER A 72 -9.02 -9.86 -8.18
CA SER A 72 -10.37 -9.75 -8.74
C SER A 72 -10.40 -10.08 -10.24
N ILE A 73 -9.40 -9.65 -11.01
CA ILE A 73 -9.27 -10.04 -12.43
C ILE A 73 -9.00 -11.55 -12.54
N LEU A 74 -8.11 -12.08 -11.70
CA LEU A 74 -7.80 -13.50 -11.65
C LEU A 74 -9.05 -14.34 -11.34
N GLU A 75 -9.85 -13.93 -10.36
CA GLU A 75 -11.08 -14.61 -9.95
C GLU A 75 -12.07 -14.70 -11.12
N ARG A 76 -12.36 -13.57 -11.78
CA ARG A 76 -13.24 -13.54 -12.96
C ARG A 76 -12.70 -14.38 -14.12
N TRP A 77 -11.39 -14.36 -14.33
CA TRP A 77 -10.78 -15.20 -15.36
C TRP A 77 -10.95 -16.69 -15.05
N VAL A 78 -10.73 -17.11 -13.80
CA VAL A 78 -10.83 -18.53 -13.40
C VAL A 78 -12.27 -19.04 -13.44
N TYR A 79 -13.23 -18.26 -12.95
CA TYR A 79 -14.62 -18.71 -12.83
C TYR A 79 -15.48 -18.44 -14.07
N GLU A 80 -15.25 -17.31 -14.76
CA GLU A 80 -16.09 -16.87 -15.88
C GLU A 80 -15.36 -16.96 -17.24
N GLY A 81 -14.03 -17.13 -17.24
CA GLY A 81 -13.22 -17.07 -18.46
C GLY A 81 -13.06 -15.66 -19.02
N ILE A 82 -13.48 -14.63 -18.28
CA ILE A 82 -13.49 -13.23 -18.73
C ILE A 82 -12.27 -12.50 -18.16
N ILE A 83 -11.53 -11.82 -19.04
CA ILE A 83 -10.44 -10.91 -18.64
C ILE A 83 -10.94 -9.47 -18.79
N ASP A 84 -11.24 -8.83 -17.65
CA ASP A 84 -11.64 -7.42 -17.58
C ASP A 84 -10.47 -6.57 -17.07
N ASP A 85 -9.52 -6.30 -17.96
CA ASP A 85 -8.29 -5.58 -17.66
C ASP A 85 -8.11 -4.35 -18.59
N PRO A 86 -8.68 -3.19 -18.22
CA PRO A 86 -8.64 -1.99 -19.05
C PRO A 86 -7.23 -1.42 -19.25
N TYR A 87 -6.27 -1.82 -18.41
CA TYR A 87 -4.90 -1.28 -18.43
C TYR A 87 -3.86 -2.29 -18.93
N GLY A 88 -4.24 -3.53 -19.28
CA GLY A 88 -3.31 -4.56 -19.75
C GLY A 88 -2.25 -4.94 -18.71
N LYS A 89 -2.58 -4.89 -17.42
CA LYS A 89 -1.68 -5.22 -16.30
C LYS A 89 -1.74 -6.69 -15.87
N PHE A 90 -2.77 -7.43 -16.28
CA PHE A 90 -2.90 -8.85 -16.02
C PHE A 90 -1.92 -9.65 -16.86
N PHE A 91 -1.39 -10.74 -16.30
CA PHE A 91 -0.33 -11.51 -16.97
C PHE A 91 -0.81 -12.27 -18.20
N ILE A 92 -2.12 -12.48 -18.35
CA ILE A 92 -2.75 -13.11 -19.51
C ILE A 92 -3.43 -12.01 -20.33
N ALA A 93 -3.12 -11.97 -21.62
CA ALA A 93 -3.79 -11.11 -22.58
C ALA A 93 -4.69 -11.95 -23.50
N GLU A 94 -5.90 -11.46 -23.76
CA GLU A 94 -6.80 -12.07 -24.73
C GLU A 94 -6.27 -11.81 -26.16
N ASN A 95 -5.98 -12.87 -26.91
CA ASN A 95 -5.57 -12.72 -28.30
C ASN A 95 -6.79 -12.48 -29.19
N ARG A 96 -7.20 -11.21 -29.33
CA ARG A 96 -8.30 -10.78 -30.21
C ARG A 96 -7.92 -10.69 -31.68
N SER A 97 -6.83 -11.35 -32.12
CA SER A 97 -6.55 -11.47 -33.55
C SER A 97 -7.73 -12.18 -34.23
N PRO A 98 -8.35 -11.63 -35.29
CA PRO A 98 -9.36 -12.35 -36.04
C PRO A 98 -8.69 -13.61 -36.59
N LYS A 99 -9.19 -14.80 -36.20
CA LYS A 99 -8.79 -16.04 -36.86
C LYS A 99 -9.13 -15.86 -38.34
N LYS A 100 -8.12 -15.80 -39.21
CA LYS A 100 -8.33 -15.99 -40.65
C LYS A 100 -8.91 -17.39 -40.80
N VAL A 101 -10.21 -17.45 -41.06
CA VAL A 101 -10.90 -18.66 -41.48
C VAL A 101 -10.32 -18.99 -42.85
N LEU A 102 -9.52 -20.06 -42.91
CA LEU A 102 -9.11 -20.71 -44.16
C LEU A 102 -10.22 -21.67 -44.59
#